data_AF-A0A6B1I6E3-F1
#
_entry.id   AF-A0A6B1I6E3-F1
#
_cell.length_a   1.000
_cell.length_b   1.000
_cell.length_c   1.000
_cell.angle_alpha   90.00
_cell.angle_beta   90.00
_cell.angle_gamma   90.00
#
_symmetry.space_group_name_H-M   'P 1'
#
loop_
_entity.id
_entity.type
_entity.pdbx_description
1 polymer ?
#
loop_
_entity_poly.entity_id
_entity_poly.type
_entity_poly.pdbx_seq_one_letter_code
_entity_poly.pdbx_strand_id
1 'polypeptide(L)'
;MITADGIVFDCDGVLVDVANSYYKTISLTTHNILYSFSIPVSEPEIGPLIQSFKDTGAYNNEIDLTYSIILSIVAGHRAGLDPYKTAMKLSVHNKGIHDTEQRANEIHNIHDMIDELAYPGCNSVVQEVFDQIFYGPSLYRTIFNRPSKFSEPGLIDTERLYIDDKISDVLVRRFHDKIGMVTGRGYKSASYTLGGFMKIFDVQASSFLEDEPRALAKPNPEPLKSAIQKMKIQNCIYVGDSVED
;
A
#
# COMPACT_ATOMS: atom_id res chain seq x y z
N MET A 1 16.27 33.12 9.67
CA MET A 1 15.76 31.73 9.74
C MET A 1 14.54 31.66 8.86
N ILE A 2 14.53 30.76 7.88
CA ILE A 2 13.33 30.47 7.10
C ILE A 2 12.37 29.72 8.04
N THR A 3 11.23 30.31 8.37
CA THR A 3 10.18 29.64 9.12
C THR A 3 9.21 29.02 8.13
N ALA A 4 9.00 27.70 8.23
CA ALA A 4 7.97 27.03 7.44
C ALA A 4 6.60 27.69 7.66
N ASP A 5 5.86 27.87 6.58
CA ASP A 5 4.52 28.46 6.56
C ASP A 5 3.44 27.46 6.15
N GLY A 6 3.81 26.20 5.89
CA GLY A 6 2.88 25.09 5.73
C GLY A 6 3.54 23.75 5.93
N ILE A 7 2.72 22.71 6.07
CA ILE A 7 3.15 21.34 6.31
C ILE A 7 2.31 20.38 5.47
N VAL A 8 2.97 19.36 4.91
CA VAL A 8 2.32 18.26 4.18
C VAL A 8 2.78 16.95 4.79
N PHE A 9 1.85 16.04 5.02
CA PHE A 9 2.09 14.75 5.64
C PHE A 9 1.87 13.62 4.65
N ASP A 10 2.67 12.56 4.75
CA ASP A 10 2.16 11.23 4.46
C ASP A 10 1.22 10.75 5.58
N CYS A 11 0.38 9.77 5.29
CA CYS A 11 -0.53 9.18 6.26
C CYS A 11 0.10 7.98 6.98
N ASP A 12 0.56 7.00 6.20
CA ASP A 12 1.03 5.72 6.71
C ASP A 12 2.42 5.88 7.32
N GLY A 13 2.66 5.26 8.47
CA GLY A 13 3.91 5.39 9.23
C GLY A 13 4.15 6.76 9.89
N VAL A 14 3.42 7.80 9.47
CA VAL A 14 3.56 9.17 9.98
C VAL A 14 2.40 9.58 10.89
N LEU A 15 1.17 9.45 10.41
CA LEU A 15 -0.06 9.78 11.16
C LEU A 15 -0.72 8.51 11.72
N VAL A 16 -0.48 7.36 11.10
CA VAL A 16 -1.11 6.08 11.39
C VAL A 16 -0.06 4.97 11.44
N ASP A 17 -0.10 4.17 12.51
CA ASP A 17 0.60 2.88 12.58
C ASP A 17 -0.16 1.83 11.77
N VAL A 18 0.46 1.41 10.67
CA VAL A 18 -0.08 0.46 9.70
C VAL A 18 0.69 -0.85 9.64
N ALA A 19 1.76 -1.00 10.44
CA ALA A 19 2.73 -2.07 10.25
C ALA A 19 2.06 -3.45 10.33
N ASN A 20 1.17 -3.62 11.30
CA ASN A 20 0.46 -4.87 11.51
C ASN A 20 -0.71 -5.08 10.52
N SER A 21 -1.42 -4.02 10.11
CA SER A 21 -2.54 -4.15 9.17
C SER A 21 -2.02 -4.61 7.81
N TYR A 22 -1.02 -3.93 7.24
CA TYR A 22 -0.45 -4.30 5.95
C TYR A 22 0.24 -5.66 5.96
N TYR A 23 1.03 -5.98 7.00
CA TYR A 23 1.64 -7.30 7.13
C TYR A 23 0.61 -8.43 7.01
N LYS A 24 -0.50 -8.30 7.75
CA LYS A 24 -1.58 -9.31 7.72
C LYS A 24 -2.30 -9.32 6.37
N THR A 25 -2.55 -8.16 5.75
CA THR A 25 -3.21 -8.11 4.44
C THR A 25 -2.39 -8.81 3.37
N ILE A 26 -1.08 -8.56 3.30
CA ILE A 26 -0.17 -9.21 2.35
C ILE A 26 -0.18 -10.72 2.58
N SER A 27 -0.05 -11.16 3.84
CA SER A 27 -0.03 -12.58 4.21
C SER A 27 -1.33 -13.30 3.80
N LEU A 28 -2.49 -12.75 4.19
CA LEU A 28 -3.78 -13.34 3.90
C LEU A 28 -4.11 -13.30 2.40
N THR A 29 -3.77 -12.22 1.70
CA THR A 29 -3.98 -12.11 0.24
C THR A 29 -3.17 -13.17 -0.49
N THR A 30 -1.87 -13.28 -0.15
CA THR A 30 -0.98 -14.30 -0.70
C THR A 30 -1.54 -15.71 -0.46
N HIS A 31 -1.94 -16.00 0.78
CA HIS A 31 -2.50 -17.30 1.14
C HIS A 31 -3.80 -17.61 0.38
N ASN A 32 -4.77 -16.68 0.36
CA ASN A 32 -6.06 -16.88 -0.30
C ASN A 32 -5.91 -17.13 -1.80
N ILE A 33 -5.04 -16.36 -2.47
CA ILE A 33 -4.81 -16.51 -3.90
C ILE A 33 -4.15 -17.86 -4.19
N LEU A 34 -3.06 -18.21 -3.50
CA LEU A 34 -2.37 -19.49 -3.72
C LEU A 34 -3.27 -20.70 -3.40
N TYR A 35 -4.09 -20.59 -2.35
CA TYR A 35 -5.07 -21.60 -2.00
C TYR A 35 -6.09 -21.82 -3.13
N SER A 36 -6.55 -20.74 -3.77
CA SER A 36 -7.48 -20.84 -4.91
C SER A 36 -6.89 -21.58 -6.12
N PHE A 37 -5.55 -21.63 -6.23
CA PHE A 37 -4.81 -22.39 -7.22
C PHE A 37 -4.33 -23.76 -6.74
N SER A 38 -4.79 -24.22 -5.57
CA SER A 38 -4.36 -25.48 -4.94
C SER A 38 -2.84 -25.56 -4.67
N ILE A 39 -2.19 -24.41 -4.45
CA ILE A 39 -0.76 -24.34 -4.14
C ILE A 39 -0.62 -24.26 -2.61
N PRO A 40 -0.09 -25.32 -1.95
CA PRO A 40 0.05 -25.31 -0.50
C PRO A 40 1.19 -24.39 -0.07
N VAL A 41 0.88 -23.40 0.76
CA VAL A 41 1.87 -22.54 1.44
C VAL A 41 1.47 -22.38 2.90
N SER A 42 2.43 -22.53 3.80
CA SER A 42 2.18 -22.29 5.21
C SER A 42 2.25 -20.78 5.49
N GLU A 43 1.23 -20.25 6.19
CA GLU A 43 1.17 -18.83 6.57
C GLU A 43 2.42 -18.33 7.34
N PRO A 44 3.04 -19.13 8.25
CA PRO A 44 4.25 -18.71 8.97
C PRO A 44 5.47 -18.43 8.08
N GLU A 45 5.53 -19.00 6.87
CA GLU A 45 6.64 -18.80 5.92
C GLU A 45 6.55 -17.47 5.15
N ILE A 46 5.38 -16.82 5.14
CA ILE A 46 5.18 -15.60 4.35
C ILE A 46 5.88 -14.39 4.98
N GLY A 47 5.98 -14.33 6.32
CA GLY A 47 6.58 -13.17 7.01
C GLY A 47 8.02 -12.85 6.61
N PRO A 48 8.96 -13.82 6.67
CA PRO A 48 10.32 -13.63 6.18
C PRO A 48 10.41 -13.28 4.68
N LEU A 49 9.49 -13.81 3.86
CA LEU A 49 9.41 -13.45 2.44
C LEU A 49 9.05 -11.99 2.27
N ILE A 50 8.00 -11.51 2.95
CA ILE A 50 7.59 -10.09 2.93
C ILE A 50 8.78 -9.20 3.24
N GLN A 51 9.49 -9.48 4.34
CA GLN A 51 10.66 -8.68 4.72
C GLN A 51 11.75 -8.73 3.64
N SER A 52 12.06 -9.91 3.11
CA SER A 52 13.09 -10.05 2.09
C SER A 52 12.78 -9.29 0.80
N PHE A 53 11.51 -9.18 0.41
CA PHE A 53 11.10 -8.33 -0.72
C PHE A 53 11.15 -6.84 -0.35
N LYS A 54 10.71 -6.44 0.86
CA LYS A 54 10.81 -5.06 1.34
C LYS A 54 12.25 -4.55 1.39
N ASP A 55 13.19 -5.38 1.86
CA ASP A 55 14.61 -5.04 2.00
C ASP A 55 15.30 -4.68 0.66
N THR A 56 14.68 -5.00 -0.48
CA THR A 56 15.18 -4.59 -1.80
C THR A 56 15.01 -3.11 -2.08
N GLY A 57 14.04 -2.45 -1.41
CA GLY A 57 13.60 -1.10 -1.74
C GLY A 57 12.96 -0.97 -3.13
N ALA A 58 12.60 -2.08 -3.78
CA ALA A 58 12.08 -2.08 -5.15
C ALA A 58 10.55 -1.97 -5.26
N TYR A 59 9.85 -1.91 -4.12
CA TYR A 59 8.40 -1.96 -4.04
C TYR A 59 7.86 -0.74 -3.31
N ASN A 60 7.16 0.12 -4.06
CA ASN A 60 6.56 1.35 -3.52
C ASN A 60 5.11 1.15 -3.04
N ASN A 61 4.56 -0.06 -3.16
CA ASN A 61 3.24 -0.41 -2.65
C ASN A 61 3.15 -1.91 -2.34
N GLU A 62 2.28 -2.24 -1.39
CA GLU A 62 2.08 -3.58 -0.87
C GLU A 62 1.49 -4.55 -1.90
N ILE A 63 0.74 -4.06 -2.89
CA ILE A 63 0.11 -4.91 -3.91
C ILE A 63 1.16 -5.44 -4.90
N ASP A 64 2.11 -4.60 -5.34
CA ASP A 64 3.25 -5.01 -6.17
C ASP A 64 4.10 -6.09 -5.49
N LEU A 65 4.34 -5.90 -4.18
CA LEU A 65 5.06 -6.86 -3.36
C LEU A 65 4.29 -8.17 -3.24
N THR A 66 2.99 -8.09 -2.92
CA THR A 66 2.10 -9.27 -2.81
C THR A 66 2.07 -10.07 -4.10
N TYR A 67 1.89 -9.39 -5.23
CA TYR A 67 1.93 -10.00 -6.57
C TYR A 67 3.25 -10.72 -6.84
N SER A 68 4.37 -10.06 -6.52
CA SER A 68 5.71 -10.62 -6.73
C SER A 68 5.98 -11.86 -5.89
N ILE A 69 5.51 -11.88 -4.64
CA ILE A 69 5.56 -13.07 -3.77
C ILE A 69 4.77 -14.22 -4.41
N ILE A 70 3.54 -13.97 -4.87
CA ILE A 70 2.67 -14.98 -5.48
C ILE A 70 3.34 -15.60 -6.71
N LEU A 71 3.81 -14.78 -7.65
CA LEU A 71 4.47 -15.28 -8.86
C LEU A 71 5.70 -16.13 -8.55
N SER A 72 6.49 -15.68 -7.58
CA SER A 72 7.73 -16.36 -7.20
C SER A 72 7.46 -17.74 -6.58
N ILE A 73 6.42 -17.85 -5.76
CA ILE A 73 5.96 -19.12 -5.18
C ILE A 73 5.40 -20.03 -6.28
N VAL A 74 4.55 -19.49 -7.16
CA VAL A 74 3.93 -20.26 -8.26
C VAL A 74 5.01 -20.86 -9.17
N ALA A 75 6.02 -20.08 -9.54
CA ALA A 75 7.11 -20.55 -10.39
C ALA A 75 7.88 -21.72 -9.74
N GLY A 76 8.22 -21.60 -8.45
CA GLY A 76 8.87 -22.67 -7.70
C GLY A 76 8.01 -23.93 -7.63
N HIS A 77 6.73 -23.78 -7.28
CA HIS A 77 5.80 -24.90 -7.17
C HIS A 77 5.64 -25.65 -8.50
N ARG A 78 5.43 -24.93 -9.61
CA ARG A 78 5.26 -25.54 -10.93
C ARG A 78 6.53 -26.22 -11.46
N ALA A 79 7.70 -25.70 -11.10
CA ALA A 79 8.98 -26.33 -11.41
C ALA A 79 9.28 -27.58 -10.56
N GLY A 80 8.41 -27.95 -9.60
CA GLY A 80 8.68 -29.02 -8.63
C GLY A 80 9.79 -28.68 -7.63
N LEU A 81 10.09 -27.38 -7.47
CA LEU A 81 11.04 -26.86 -6.50
C LEU A 81 10.33 -26.49 -5.20
N ASP A 82 11.12 -26.26 -4.15
CA ASP A 82 10.64 -25.70 -2.89
C ASP A 82 10.13 -24.25 -3.12
N PRO A 83 8.82 -23.97 -2.94
CA PRO A 83 8.27 -22.66 -3.29
C PRO A 83 8.83 -21.52 -2.44
N TYR A 84 9.02 -21.75 -1.14
CA TYR A 84 9.57 -20.76 -0.22
C TYR A 84 11.01 -20.39 -0.59
N LYS A 85 11.90 -21.38 -0.77
CA LYS A 85 13.29 -21.15 -1.16
C LYS A 85 13.39 -20.49 -2.53
N THR A 86 12.50 -20.84 -3.44
CA THR A 86 12.44 -20.21 -4.77
C THR A 86 12.09 -18.74 -4.64
N ALA A 87 11.06 -18.42 -3.86
CA ALA A 87 10.66 -17.04 -3.62
C ALA A 87 11.72 -16.23 -2.85
N MET A 88 12.38 -16.82 -1.85
CA MET A 88 13.53 -16.20 -1.16
C MET A 88 14.72 -15.94 -2.09
N LYS A 89 14.93 -16.78 -3.12
CA LYS A 89 15.98 -16.53 -4.11
C LYS A 89 15.59 -15.40 -5.07
N LEU A 90 14.31 -15.31 -5.42
CA LEU A 90 13.78 -14.29 -6.32
C LEU A 90 13.67 -12.91 -5.67
N SER A 91 13.47 -12.84 -4.36
CA SER A 91 13.47 -11.58 -3.62
C SER A 91 14.85 -10.90 -3.62
N VAL A 92 15.94 -11.65 -3.59
CA VAL A 92 17.29 -11.07 -3.56
C VAL A 92 17.57 -10.28 -4.84
N HIS A 93 17.98 -9.02 -4.67
CA HIS A 93 18.26 -8.05 -5.73
C HIS A 93 17.11 -7.83 -6.72
N ASN A 94 15.87 -8.11 -6.30
CA ASN A 94 14.70 -7.88 -7.12
C ASN A 94 14.56 -6.38 -7.46
N LYS A 95 14.09 -6.08 -8.67
CA LYS A 95 13.90 -4.71 -9.18
C LYS A 95 12.44 -4.35 -9.44
N GLY A 96 11.51 -5.04 -8.77
CA GLY A 96 10.08 -4.81 -8.84
C GLY A 96 9.36 -5.85 -9.70
N ILE A 97 8.11 -5.53 -10.06
CA ILE A 97 7.19 -6.51 -10.69
C ILE A 97 7.72 -7.07 -12.02
N HIS A 98 8.31 -6.25 -12.88
CA HIS A 98 8.81 -6.70 -14.19
C HIS A 98 10.02 -7.62 -14.07
N ASP A 99 10.93 -7.34 -13.13
CA ASP A 99 12.06 -8.25 -12.84
C ASP A 99 11.56 -9.56 -12.26
N THR A 100 10.53 -9.49 -11.40
CA THR A 100 9.88 -10.69 -10.85
C THR A 100 9.25 -11.54 -11.94
N GLU A 101 8.45 -10.96 -12.82
CA GLU A 101 7.81 -11.66 -13.95
C GLU A 101 8.85 -12.34 -14.84
N GLN A 102 9.93 -11.64 -15.20
CA GLN A 102 10.99 -12.20 -16.02
C GLN A 102 11.66 -13.38 -15.32
N ARG A 103 12.16 -13.18 -14.10
CA ARG A 103 12.93 -14.19 -13.37
C ARG A 103 12.09 -15.40 -12.96
N ALA A 104 10.80 -15.20 -12.66
CA ALA A 104 9.87 -16.29 -12.39
C ALA A 104 9.58 -17.10 -13.66
N ASN A 105 9.41 -16.45 -14.82
CA ASN A 105 9.27 -17.13 -16.12
C ASN A 105 10.51 -17.94 -16.53
N GLU A 106 11.71 -17.51 -16.14
CA GLU A 106 12.95 -18.28 -16.34
C GLU A 106 12.99 -19.59 -15.55
N ILE A 107 12.24 -19.68 -14.43
CA ILE A 107 12.12 -20.90 -13.63
C ILE A 107 11.05 -21.82 -14.19
N HIS A 108 9.87 -21.28 -14.48
CA HIS A 108 8.77 -22.01 -15.13
C HIS A 108 7.82 -21.02 -15.79
N ASN A 109 7.13 -21.43 -16.86
CA ASN A 109 6.11 -20.60 -17.49
C ASN A 109 5.00 -20.21 -16.47
N ILE A 110 4.80 -18.90 -16.32
CA ILE A 110 3.78 -18.27 -15.48
C ILE A 110 2.91 -17.27 -16.25
N HIS A 111 2.95 -17.23 -17.58
CA HIS A 111 2.19 -16.26 -18.37
C HIS A 111 0.68 -16.37 -18.11
N ASP A 112 0.16 -17.59 -18.02
CA ASP A 112 -1.22 -17.86 -17.63
C ASP A 112 -1.55 -17.33 -16.24
N MET A 113 -0.62 -17.43 -15.29
CA MET A 113 -0.79 -16.86 -13.94
C MET A 113 -0.82 -15.33 -13.97
N ILE A 114 0.03 -14.69 -14.78
CA ILE A 114 0.02 -13.23 -14.95
C ILE A 114 -1.33 -12.78 -15.52
N ASP A 115 -1.83 -13.49 -16.54
CA ASP A 115 -3.13 -13.22 -17.15
C ASP A 115 -4.29 -13.42 -16.17
N GLU A 116 -4.26 -14.49 -15.36
CA GLU A 116 -5.28 -14.79 -14.35
C GLU A 116 -5.29 -13.78 -13.20
N LEU A 117 -4.10 -13.34 -12.74
CA LEU A 117 -3.97 -12.33 -11.69
C LEU A 117 -4.34 -10.92 -12.20
N ALA A 118 -4.21 -10.69 -13.51
CA ALA A 118 -4.58 -9.46 -14.20
C ALA A 118 -3.96 -8.19 -13.59
N TYR A 119 -2.72 -8.31 -13.07
CA TYR A 119 -2.01 -7.23 -12.38
C TYR A 119 -0.68 -6.90 -13.09
N PRO A 120 -0.33 -5.61 -13.26
CA PRO A 120 -1.13 -4.42 -12.91
C PRO A 120 -2.25 -4.18 -13.93
N GLY A 121 -3.48 -3.92 -13.45
CA GLY A 121 -4.62 -3.70 -14.34
C GLY A 121 -5.93 -3.40 -13.60
N CYS A 122 -6.90 -2.86 -14.33
CA CYS A 122 -8.19 -2.40 -13.76
C CYS A 122 -9.07 -3.53 -13.20
N ASN A 123 -8.80 -4.79 -13.56
CA ASN A 123 -9.53 -5.98 -13.11
C ASN A 123 -8.61 -6.94 -12.35
N SER A 124 -7.58 -6.41 -11.69
CA SER A 124 -6.61 -7.21 -10.96
C SER A 124 -7.27 -8.01 -9.84
N VAL A 125 -7.12 -9.33 -9.89
CA VAL A 125 -7.56 -10.24 -8.82
C VAL A 125 -6.76 -9.99 -7.54
N VAL A 126 -5.47 -9.66 -7.65
CA VAL A 126 -4.60 -9.40 -6.49
C VAL A 126 -5.14 -8.22 -5.69
N GLN A 127 -5.30 -7.07 -6.35
CA GLN A 127 -5.91 -5.88 -5.78
C GLN A 127 -7.33 -6.14 -5.24
N GLU A 128 -8.21 -6.84 -5.97
CA GLU A 128 -9.57 -7.13 -5.49
C GLU A 128 -9.57 -7.92 -4.17
N VAL A 129 -8.72 -8.94 -4.05
CA VAL A 129 -8.60 -9.75 -2.83
C VAL A 129 -7.97 -8.93 -1.71
N PHE A 130 -6.92 -8.16 -2.02
CA PHE A 130 -6.23 -7.29 -1.07
C PHE A 130 -7.20 -6.26 -0.45
N ASP A 131 -7.92 -5.53 -1.29
CA ASP A 131 -8.86 -4.49 -0.87
C ASP A 131 -10.01 -5.06 -0.03
N GLN A 132 -10.52 -6.24 -0.39
CA GLN A 132 -11.59 -6.88 0.37
C GLN A 132 -11.14 -7.29 1.78
N ILE A 133 -9.91 -7.81 1.91
CA ILE A 133 -9.33 -8.20 3.20
C ILE A 133 -8.98 -6.96 4.02
N PHE A 134 -8.39 -5.94 3.39
CA PHE A 134 -7.95 -4.73 4.07
C PHE A 134 -9.12 -3.90 4.60
N TYR A 135 -10.10 -3.61 3.74
CA TYR A 135 -11.25 -2.79 4.10
C TYR A 135 -12.35 -3.57 4.84
N GLY A 136 -12.41 -4.89 4.68
CA GLY A 136 -13.50 -5.70 5.21
C GLY A 136 -14.85 -5.40 4.54
N PRO A 137 -15.91 -6.16 4.87
CA PRO A 137 -17.15 -6.21 4.10
C PRO A 137 -17.98 -4.92 4.11
N SER A 138 -17.87 -4.11 5.16
CA SER A 138 -18.66 -2.88 5.32
C SER A 138 -18.03 -1.70 4.58
N LEU A 139 -16.73 -1.46 4.77
CA LEU A 139 -16.03 -0.36 4.13
C LEU A 139 -15.77 -0.65 2.64
N TYR A 140 -15.42 -1.90 2.28
CA TYR A 140 -15.27 -2.30 0.87
C TYR A 140 -16.53 -1.99 0.06
N ARG A 141 -17.71 -2.29 0.61
CA ARG A 141 -19.00 -1.98 -0.02
C ARG A 141 -19.22 -0.48 -0.19
N THR A 142 -18.78 0.32 0.77
CA THR A 142 -18.88 1.79 0.72
C THR A 142 -17.94 2.40 -0.32
N ILE A 143 -16.76 1.81 -0.48
CA ILE A 143 -15.74 2.29 -1.42
C ILE A 143 -16.11 1.87 -2.86
N PHE A 144 -16.30 0.58 -3.09
CA PHE A 144 -16.42 -0.02 -4.43
C PHE A 144 -17.86 -0.28 -4.89
N ASN A 145 -18.86 -0.04 -4.03
CA ASN A 145 -20.28 -0.29 -4.31
C ASN A 145 -20.56 -1.74 -4.73
N ARG A 146 -19.83 -2.71 -4.14
CA ARG A 146 -19.96 -4.15 -4.37
C ARG A 146 -19.81 -4.92 -3.05
N PRO A 147 -20.46 -6.09 -2.88
CA PRO A 147 -20.26 -6.90 -1.68
C PRO A 147 -18.85 -7.50 -1.65
N SER A 148 -18.28 -7.63 -0.45
CA SER A 148 -17.07 -8.44 -0.24
C SER A 148 -17.42 -9.92 -0.22
N LYS A 149 -16.51 -10.76 -0.71
CA LYS A 149 -16.52 -12.22 -0.60
C LYS A 149 -16.07 -12.69 0.79
N PHE A 150 -15.41 -11.81 1.55
CA PHE A 150 -14.92 -12.06 2.90
C PHE A 150 -15.94 -11.56 3.93
N SER A 151 -15.93 -12.18 5.11
CA SER A 151 -16.90 -11.90 6.19
C SER A 151 -16.25 -11.31 7.45
N GLU A 152 -14.93 -11.43 7.52
CA GLU A 152 -14.07 -10.99 8.60
C GLU A 152 -14.01 -9.45 8.65
N PRO A 153 -13.83 -8.85 9.85
CA PRO A 153 -13.58 -7.41 9.97
C PRO A 153 -12.36 -6.96 9.16
N GLY A 154 -12.38 -5.70 8.72
CA GLY A 154 -11.28 -5.14 7.93
C GLY A 154 -10.02 -5.00 8.76
N LEU A 155 -8.86 -5.29 8.18
CA LEU A 155 -7.58 -5.10 8.86
C LEU A 155 -7.27 -3.61 9.11
N ILE A 156 -7.87 -2.71 8.33
CA ILE A 156 -7.83 -1.25 8.56
C ILE A 156 -8.36 -0.88 9.96
N ASP A 157 -9.29 -1.67 10.52
CA ASP A 157 -9.87 -1.44 11.86
C ASP A 157 -8.85 -1.68 12.99
N THR A 158 -7.71 -2.30 12.68
CA THR A 158 -6.65 -2.61 13.65
C THR A 158 -5.55 -1.55 13.73
N GLU A 159 -5.64 -0.51 12.90
CA GLU A 159 -4.68 0.59 12.83
C GLU A 159 -4.74 1.48 14.07
N ARG A 160 -3.62 2.14 14.37
CA ARG A 160 -3.52 3.04 15.53
C ARG A 160 -3.10 4.42 15.08
N LEU A 161 -3.76 5.45 15.60
CA LEU A 161 -3.40 6.83 15.30
C LEU A 161 -2.19 7.27 16.13
N TYR A 162 -1.22 7.91 15.48
CA TYR A 162 -0.17 8.69 16.14
C TYR A 162 -0.62 10.13 16.42
N ILE A 163 -1.58 10.63 15.64
CA ILE A 163 -2.22 11.92 15.88
C ILE A 163 -3.23 11.84 17.02
N ASP A 164 -3.21 12.86 17.89
CA ASP A 164 -4.18 13.09 18.96
C ASP A 164 -4.62 14.56 18.99
N ASP A 165 -5.55 14.91 19.89
CA ASP A 165 -6.06 16.28 20.04
C ASP A 165 -4.95 17.28 20.35
N LYS A 166 -3.94 16.89 21.14
CA LYS A 166 -2.84 17.77 21.51
C LYS A 166 -1.96 18.09 20.31
N ILE A 167 -1.63 17.10 19.49
CA ILE A 167 -0.86 17.27 18.26
C ILE A 167 -1.65 18.12 17.27
N SER A 168 -2.93 17.78 17.07
CA SER A 168 -3.86 18.53 16.23
C SER A 168 -3.90 20.02 16.61
N ASP A 169 -4.06 20.34 17.90
CA ASP A 169 -4.06 21.72 18.40
C ASP A 169 -2.74 22.45 18.15
N VAL A 170 -1.60 21.76 18.20
CA VAL A 170 -0.29 22.36 17.91
C VAL A 170 -0.16 22.67 16.42
N LEU A 171 -0.58 21.72 15.55
CA LEU A 171 -0.52 21.90 14.11
C LEU A 171 -1.42 23.06 13.66
N VAL A 172 -2.67 23.08 14.10
CA VAL A 172 -3.64 24.14 13.75
C VAL A 172 -3.18 25.51 14.25
N ARG A 173 -2.63 25.61 15.47
CA ARG A 173 -2.08 26.88 15.97
C ARG A 173 -0.87 27.36 15.18
N ARG A 174 -0.06 26.45 14.63
CA ARG A 174 1.20 26.78 13.96
C ARG A 174 1.03 27.09 12.47
N PHE A 175 0.19 26.31 11.79
CA PHE A 175 0.05 26.31 10.33
C PHE A 175 -1.33 26.73 9.87
N HIS A 176 -2.29 26.95 10.78
CA HIS A 176 -3.65 27.35 10.46
C HIS A 176 -4.31 26.35 9.50
N ASP A 177 -4.66 26.81 8.29
CA ASP A 177 -5.29 26.05 7.21
C ASP A 177 -4.28 25.44 6.22
N LYS A 178 -2.98 25.66 6.41
CA LYS A 178 -1.91 25.17 5.51
C LYS A 178 -1.35 23.82 5.95
N ILE A 179 -2.23 22.86 6.15
CA ILE A 179 -1.93 21.48 6.56
C ILE A 179 -2.49 20.56 5.49
N GLY A 180 -1.63 19.90 4.70
CA GLY A 180 -2.05 19.01 3.61
C GLY A 180 -1.61 17.57 3.81
N MET A 181 -2.10 16.70 2.94
CA MET A 181 -1.66 15.31 2.83
C MET A 181 -1.24 14.97 1.39
N VAL A 182 -0.20 14.16 1.25
CA VAL A 182 0.11 13.43 0.01
C VAL A 182 0.33 11.98 0.43
N THR A 183 -0.67 11.14 0.20
CA THR A 183 -0.73 9.78 0.76
C THR A 183 -1.08 8.74 -0.30
N GLY A 184 -0.53 7.53 -0.13
CA GLY A 184 -0.89 6.34 -0.91
C GLY A 184 -2.37 5.97 -0.83
N ARG A 185 -3.07 6.34 0.27
CA ARG A 185 -4.47 6.03 0.50
C ARG A 185 -5.43 6.80 -0.40
N GLY A 186 -6.57 6.20 -0.69
CA GLY A 186 -7.77 6.89 -1.16
C GLY A 186 -8.39 7.80 -0.09
N TYR A 187 -9.17 8.79 -0.51
CA TYR A 187 -9.82 9.74 0.40
C TYR A 187 -10.72 9.03 1.41
N LYS A 188 -11.48 8.03 0.96
CA LYS A 188 -12.41 7.28 1.83
C LYS A 188 -11.67 6.47 2.88
N SER A 189 -10.55 5.83 2.55
CA SER A 189 -9.77 5.02 3.48
C SER A 189 -8.99 5.88 4.47
N ALA A 190 -8.38 6.97 4.02
CA ALA A 190 -7.76 7.96 4.91
C ALA A 190 -8.77 8.57 5.88
N SER A 191 -9.94 8.98 5.37
CA SER A 191 -11.02 9.56 6.19
C SER A 191 -11.58 8.57 7.20
N TYR A 192 -11.65 7.29 6.84
CA TYR A 192 -12.13 6.23 7.73
C TYR A 192 -11.21 6.08 8.95
N THR A 193 -9.90 5.99 8.73
CA THR A 193 -8.91 5.82 9.81
C THR A 193 -8.73 7.10 10.63
N LEU A 194 -8.55 8.26 9.99
CA LEU A 194 -8.31 9.54 10.69
C LEU A 194 -9.57 10.08 11.39
N GLY A 195 -10.75 9.69 10.94
CA GLY A 195 -12.02 10.09 11.52
C GLY A 195 -12.15 11.61 11.71
N GLY A 196 -12.30 12.05 12.96
CA GLY A 196 -12.46 13.46 13.31
C GLY A 196 -11.25 14.33 12.97
N PHE A 197 -10.03 13.76 12.96
CA PHE A 197 -8.80 14.48 12.68
C PHE A 197 -8.68 14.89 11.21
N MET A 198 -9.44 14.28 10.31
CA MET A 198 -9.48 14.66 8.90
C MET A 198 -9.78 16.16 8.69
N LYS A 199 -10.48 16.78 9.64
CA LYS A 199 -10.92 18.19 9.59
C LYS A 199 -9.79 19.22 9.63
N ILE A 200 -8.60 18.85 10.10
CA ILE A 200 -7.47 19.80 10.15
C ILE A 200 -6.76 19.94 8.81
N PHE A 201 -6.98 18.98 7.90
CA PHE A 201 -6.31 18.94 6.61
C PHE A 201 -7.11 19.71 5.55
N ASP A 202 -6.40 20.46 4.71
CA ASP A 202 -6.95 21.00 3.47
C ASP A 202 -7.12 19.86 2.47
N VAL A 203 -8.30 19.25 2.48
CA VAL A 203 -8.67 18.14 1.60
C VAL A 203 -8.58 18.52 0.12
N GLN A 204 -8.84 19.79 -0.23
CA GLN A 204 -8.83 20.23 -1.64
C GLN A 204 -7.40 20.38 -2.18
N ALA A 205 -6.48 20.74 -1.29
CA ALA A 205 -5.06 20.77 -1.60
C ALA A 205 -4.38 19.39 -1.52
N SER A 206 -4.91 18.48 -0.70
CA SER A 206 -4.36 17.15 -0.49
C SER A 206 -4.47 16.26 -1.74
N SER A 207 -3.60 15.24 -1.81
CA SER A 207 -3.58 14.23 -2.87
C SER A 207 -3.71 12.83 -2.27
N PHE A 208 -4.73 12.09 -2.73
CA PHE A 208 -5.06 10.73 -2.31
C PHE A 208 -4.76 9.78 -3.47
N LEU A 209 -3.58 9.17 -3.48
CA LEU A 209 -2.98 8.60 -4.68
C LEU A 209 -3.71 7.35 -5.21
N GLU A 210 -4.42 6.61 -4.36
CA GLU A 210 -5.27 5.48 -4.79
C GLU A 210 -6.45 5.94 -5.66
N ASP A 211 -6.94 7.16 -5.46
CA ASP A 211 -8.03 7.75 -6.25
C ASP A 211 -7.52 8.41 -7.55
N GLU A 212 -6.19 8.45 -7.74
CA GLU A 212 -5.52 9.12 -8.85
C GLU A 212 -4.86 8.12 -9.81
N PRO A 213 -4.51 8.52 -11.04
CA PRO A 213 -3.77 7.67 -11.95
C PRO A 213 -2.45 7.19 -11.34
N ARG A 214 -2.13 5.90 -11.50
CA ARG A 214 -0.89 5.27 -11.00
C ARG A 214 0.40 6.00 -11.40
N ALA A 215 0.40 6.75 -12.50
CA ALA A 215 1.53 7.58 -12.92
C ALA A 215 1.88 8.70 -11.94
N LEU A 216 0.94 9.09 -11.07
CA LEU A 216 1.13 10.07 -10.00
C LEU A 216 1.57 9.43 -8.67
N ALA A 217 1.68 8.10 -8.61
CA ALA A 217 2.18 7.43 -7.41
C ALA A 217 3.62 7.87 -7.08
N LYS A 218 3.99 7.74 -5.80
CA LYS A 218 5.35 8.03 -5.34
C LYS A 218 6.38 7.19 -6.14
N PRO A 219 7.53 7.78 -6.51
CA PRO A 219 8.11 9.04 -6.06
C PRO A 219 7.83 10.24 -7.01
N ASN A 220 6.70 10.25 -7.72
CA ASN A 220 6.35 11.39 -8.57
C ASN A 220 6.16 12.66 -7.70
N PRO A 221 6.86 13.78 -7.95
CA PRO A 221 6.77 14.98 -7.12
C PRO A 221 5.55 15.86 -7.39
N GLU A 222 4.80 15.61 -8.47
CA GLU A 222 3.68 16.47 -8.89
C GLU A 222 2.54 16.58 -7.85
N PRO A 223 2.12 15.51 -7.14
CA PRO A 223 1.14 15.61 -6.05
C PRO A 223 1.58 16.60 -4.95
N LEU A 224 2.84 16.54 -4.52
CA LEU A 224 3.38 17.46 -3.51
C LEU A 224 3.45 18.90 -4.02
N LYS A 225 3.92 19.11 -5.26
CA LYS A 225 3.93 20.44 -5.87
C LYS A 225 2.54 21.04 -5.97
N SER A 226 1.56 20.23 -6.39
CA SER A 226 0.14 20.61 -6.47
C SER A 226 -0.39 21.04 -5.10
N ALA A 227 -0.12 20.27 -4.03
CA ALA A 227 -0.52 20.60 -2.67
C ALA A 227 0.07 21.94 -2.20
N ILE A 228 1.38 22.14 -2.40
CA ILE A 228 2.10 23.38 -2.06
C ILE A 228 1.50 24.60 -2.79
N GLN A 229 1.22 24.45 -4.08
CA GLN A 229 0.65 25.51 -4.90
C GLN A 229 -0.78 25.87 -4.47
N LYS A 230 -1.64 24.87 -4.25
CA LYS A 230 -3.04 25.07 -3.83
C LYS A 230 -3.13 25.75 -2.47
N MET A 231 -2.31 25.35 -1.50
CA MET A 231 -2.22 26.00 -0.17
C MET A 231 -1.40 27.31 -0.16
N LYS A 232 -0.80 27.69 -1.30
CA LYS A 232 0.05 28.90 -1.42
C LYS A 232 1.14 28.93 -0.36
N ILE A 233 1.84 27.81 -0.20
CA ILE A 233 2.96 27.64 0.74
C ILE A 233 4.24 28.12 0.05
N GLN A 234 5.08 28.88 0.76
CA GLN A 234 6.39 29.29 0.26
C GLN A 234 7.52 28.39 0.78
N ASN A 235 7.41 27.96 2.04
CA ASN A 235 8.38 27.13 2.74
C ASN A 235 7.63 25.96 3.39
N CYS A 236 7.63 24.81 2.71
CA CYS A 236 6.92 23.62 3.14
C CYS A 236 7.82 22.71 3.97
N ILE A 237 7.27 22.13 5.03
CA ILE A 237 7.80 20.90 5.62
C ILE A 237 7.03 19.74 5.02
N TYR A 238 7.74 18.73 4.52
CA TYR A 238 7.15 17.43 4.21
C TYR A 238 7.56 16.43 5.31
N VAL A 239 6.60 15.62 5.77
CA VAL A 239 6.83 14.58 6.78
C VAL A 239 6.42 13.24 6.19
N GLY A 240 7.40 12.40 5.91
CA GLY A 240 7.26 11.03 5.43
C GLY A 240 8.03 10.05 6.30
N ASP A 241 7.77 8.75 6.15
CA ASP A 241 8.45 7.67 6.86
C ASP A 241 9.35 6.82 5.94
N SER A 242 9.20 6.97 4.63
CA SER A 242 9.80 6.12 3.61
C SER A 242 10.92 6.81 2.83
N VAL A 243 11.60 6.09 1.93
CA VAL A 243 12.73 6.63 1.14
C VAL A 243 12.22 7.38 -0.10
N GLU A 244 11.02 7.04 -0.55
CA GLU A 244 10.32 7.64 -1.67
C GLU A 244 9.66 8.99 -1.35
N ASP A 245 9.60 9.34 -0.06
CA ASP A 245 9.12 10.62 0.49
C ASP A 245 10.15 11.76 0.42
#